data_AF-A0A848CAD3-F1
#
_entry.id   AF-A0A848CAD3-F1
#
_cell.length_a   1.000
_cell.length_b   1.000
_cell.length_c   1.000
_cell.angle_alpha   90.00
_cell.angle_beta   90.00
_cell.angle_gamma   90.00
#
_symmetry.space_group_name_H-M   'P 1'
#
loop_
_entity.id
_entity.type
_entity.pdbx_description
1 polymer ?
#
loop_
_entity_poly.entity_id
_entity_poly.type
_entity_poly.pdbx_seq_one_letter_code
_entity_poly.pdbx_strand_id
1 'polypeptide(L)'
;MEGFIALASFSLAYAFIVLLGLILLLNILGLPANWVVVLLVVLWKFLHPAAGALDVWFWIMFLGLAVLGEVLEMGVQVMNAKRHGSSTSGTVAGMVGAIAGAIFLAPLFFGLGAFIGALVGAWLGCLVMELLRGRPGKEAFDAAFGTMMGRFLGTVCKLGTGSAMVVLTAHRIWPDMAPVPPPLRPVVPEPGQVVMLLKNWLC
;
A
#
# COMPACT_ATOMS: atom_id res chain seq x y z
N MET A 1 34.48 -7.82 5.15
CA MET A 1 33.56 -8.54 4.24
C MET A 1 32.13 -8.51 4.78
N GLU A 2 31.91 -8.85 6.06
CA GLU A 2 30.55 -8.86 6.64
C GLU A 2 29.85 -7.49 6.67
N GLY A 3 30.57 -6.41 7.00
CA GLY A 3 30.00 -5.05 6.98
C GLY A 3 29.54 -4.58 5.58
N PHE A 4 30.20 -5.04 4.52
CA PHE A 4 29.81 -4.73 3.14
C PHE A 4 28.54 -5.49 2.73
N ILE A 5 28.42 -6.76 3.13
CA ILE A 5 27.24 -7.60 2.88
C ILE A 5 26.01 -7.06 3.63
N ALA A 6 26.20 -6.61 4.88
CA ALA A 6 25.14 -5.97 5.65
C ALA A 6 24.65 -4.68 4.96
N LEU A 7 25.55 -3.77 4.58
CA LEU A 7 25.19 -2.51 3.91
C LEU A 7 24.46 -2.75 2.57
N ALA A 8 24.92 -3.72 1.78
CA ALA A 8 24.27 -4.10 0.54
C ALA A 8 22.84 -4.62 0.77
N SER A 9 22.63 -5.40 1.84
CA SER A 9 21.32 -5.96 2.20
C SER A 9 20.33 -4.88 2.65
N PHE A 10 20.77 -3.91 3.47
CA PHE A 10 19.96 -2.75 3.85
C PHE A 10 19.57 -1.89 2.64
N SER A 11 20.53 -1.66 1.73
CA SER A 11 20.29 -0.86 0.52
C SER A 11 19.27 -1.52 -0.41
N LEU A 12 19.35 -2.85 -0.57
CA LEU A 12 18.41 -3.64 -1.37
C LEU A 12 16.99 -3.61 -0.77
N ALA A 13 16.86 -3.81 0.54
CA ALA A 13 15.57 -3.76 1.24
C ALA A 13 14.93 -2.37 1.11
N TYR A 14 15.71 -1.31 1.28
CA TYR A 14 15.25 0.06 1.10
C TYR A 14 14.74 0.33 -0.33
N ALA A 15 15.54 -0.03 -1.34
CA ALA A 15 15.15 0.13 -2.75
C ALA A 15 13.86 -0.64 -3.08
N PHE A 16 13.70 -1.84 -2.52
CA PHE A 16 12.49 -2.65 -2.69
C PHE A 16 11.26 -1.98 -2.06
N ILE A 17 11.36 -1.46 -0.84
CA ILE A 17 10.25 -0.74 -0.18
C ILE A 17 9.85 0.51 -0.97
N VAL A 18 10.84 1.27 -1.47
CA VAL A 18 10.58 2.44 -2.34
C VAL A 18 9.86 2.01 -3.62
N LEU A 19 10.30 0.93 -4.25
CA LEU A 19 9.62 0.36 -5.43
C LEU A 19 8.16 0.00 -5.12
N LEU A 20 7.88 -0.67 -3.99
CA LEU A 20 6.50 -0.98 -3.60
C LEU A 20 5.66 0.29 -3.41
N GLY A 21 6.23 1.32 -2.78
CA GLY A 21 5.58 2.63 -2.63
C GLY A 21 5.25 3.30 -3.97
N LEU A 22 6.17 3.24 -4.95
CA LEU A 22 5.93 3.74 -6.31
C LEU A 22 4.84 2.95 -7.03
N ILE A 23 4.81 1.63 -6.86
CA ILE A 23 3.76 0.78 -7.44
C ILE A 23 2.38 1.14 -6.86
N LEU A 24 2.27 1.48 -5.56
CA LEU A 24 1.00 1.91 -4.98
C LEU A 24 0.39 3.14 -5.68
N LEU A 25 1.21 4.01 -6.28
CA LEU A 25 0.72 5.17 -7.04
C LEU A 25 -0.10 4.74 -8.27
N LEU A 26 0.08 3.52 -8.77
CA LEU A 26 -0.75 2.98 -9.85
C LEU A 26 -2.23 2.81 -9.44
N ASN A 27 -2.54 2.70 -8.13
CA ASN A 27 -3.93 2.70 -7.66
C ASN A 27 -4.65 4.02 -8.00
N ILE A 28 -3.92 5.13 -8.11
CA ILE A 28 -4.48 6.44 -8.50
C ILE A 28 -5.04 6.39 -9.94
N LEU A 29 -4.45 5.56 -10.79
CA LEU A 29 -4.88 5.31 -12.16
C LEU A 29 -6.06 4.32 -12.23
N GLY A 30 -6.44 3.70 -11.10
CA GLY A 30 -7.41 2.61 -11.04
C GLY A 30 -6.86 1.26 -11.49
N LEU A 31 -5.53 1.08 -11.50
CA LEU A 31 -4.91 -0.20 -11.76
C LEU A 31 -4.91 -1.10 -10.50
N PRO A 32 -4.87 -2.43 -10.65
CA PRO A 32 -4.84 -3.39 -9.55
C PRO A 32 -3.45 -3.45 -8.86
N ALA A 33 -2.95 -2.30 -8.37
CA ALA A 33 -1.56 -2.19 -7.89
C ALA A 33 -1.28 -3.05 -6.66
N ASN A 34 -2.28 -3.24 -5.78
CA ASN A 34 -2.13 -4.10 -4.61
C ASN A 34 -1.79 -5.55 -5.01
N TRP A 35 -2.29 -6.03 -6.14
CA TRP A 35 -1.92 -7.36 -6.67
C TRP A 35 -0.49 -7.39 -7.21
N VAL A 36 -0.04 -6.30 -7.83
CA VAL A 36 1.36 -6.16 -8.26
C VAL A 36 2.30 -6.19 -7.04
N VAL A 37 1.92 -5.51 -5.95
CA VAL A 37 2.64 -5.60 -4.66
C VAL A 37 2.69 -7.05 -4.16
N VAL A 38 1.58 -7.79 -4.22
CA VAL A 38 1.57 -9.22 -3.86
C VAL A 38 2.60 -10.01 -4.67
N LEU A 39 2.59 -9.86 -6.00
CA LEU A 39 3.52 -10.57 -6.88
C LEU A 39 4.98 -10.23 -6.57
N LEU A 40 5.29 -8.96 -6.31
CA LEU A 40 6.64 -8.52 -5.96
C LEU A 40 7.11 -9.09 -4.62
N VAL A 41 6.23 -9.16 -3.62
CA VAL A 41 6.57 -9.75 -2.30
C VAL A 41 6.74 -11.27 -2.41
N VAL A 42 5.94 -11.95 -3.24
CA VAL A 42 6.15 -13.37 -3.57
C VAL A 42 7.53 -13.57 -4.21
N LEU A 43 7.87 -12.75 -5.21
CA LEU A 43 9.18 -12.80 -5.87
C LEU A 43 10.32 -12.57 -4.88
N TRP A 44 10.17 -11.62 -3.96
CA TRP A 44 11.15 -11.38 -2.89
C TRP A 44 11.37 -12.63 -2.02
N LYS A 45 10.29 -13.30 -1.61
CA LYS A 45 10.37 -14.53 -0.81
C LYS A 45 11.09 -15.67 -1.56
N PHE A 46 10.86 -15.80 -2.86
CA PHE A 46 11.56 -16.80 -3.68
C PHE A 46 13.06 -16.51 -3.83
N LEU A 47 13.44 -15.24 -4.03
CA LEU A 47 14.83 -14.83 -4.18
C LEU A 47 15.61 -14.81 -2.86
N HIS A 48 14.92 -14.62 -1.73
CA HIS A 48 15.52 -14.58 -0.39
C HIS A 48 14.84 -15.58 0.58
N PRO A 49 15.04 -16.91 0.40
CA PRO A 49 14.37 -17.93 1.22
C PRO A 49 14.71 -17.83 2.71
N ALA A 50 15.93 -17.37 3.03
CA ALA A 50 16.46 -17.19 4.38
C ALA A 50 15.73 -16.12 5.21
N ALA A 51 14.93 -15.26 4.57
CA ALA A 51 14.00 -14.39 5.27
C ALA A 51 12.82 -15.24 5.81
N GLY A 52 13.03 -15.90 6.94
CA GLY A 52 12.03 -16.73 7.65
C GLY A 52 10.82 -15.95 8.21
N ALA A 53 10.70 -14.66 7.93
CA ALA A 53 9.74 -13.75 8.56
C ALA A 53 8.35 -13.69 7.89
N LEU A 54 8.12 -14.44 6.80
CA LEU A 54 6.86 -14.47 6.05
C LEU A 54 6.09 -15.76 6.33
N ASP A 55 5.43 -15.78 7.49
CA ASP A 55 4.64 -16.90 7.99
C ASP A 55 3.25 -17.00 7.32
N VAL A 56 2.51 -18.09 7.58
CA VAL A 56 1.17 -18.30 7.01
C VAL A 56 0.21 -17.17 7.42
N TRP A 57 0.31 -16.66 8.65
CA TRP A 57 -0.52 -15.56 9.12
C TRP A 57 -0.24 -14.24 8.41
N PHE A 58 1.02 -13.95 8.07
CA PHE A 58 1.36 -12.83 7.19
C PHE A 58 0.59 -12.94 5.88
N TRP A 59 0.65 -14.08 5.19
CA TRP A 59 -0.03 -14.24 3.90
C TRP A 59 -1.55 -14.14 3.97
N ILE A 60 -2.17 -14.67 5.03
CA ILE A 60 -3.62 -14.54 5.25
C ILE A 60 -4.00 -13.06 5.40
N MET A 61 -3.32 -12.32 6.28
CA MET A 61 -3.58 -10.89 6.49
C MET A 61 -3.27 -10.07 5.23
N PHE A 62 -2.17 -10.39 4.56
CA PHE A 62 -1.68 -9.66 3.40
C PHE A 62 -2.58 -9.81 2.18
N LEU A 63 -3.00 -11.03 1.86
CA LEU A 63 -4.01 -11.28 0.82
C LEU A 63 -5.38 -10.75 1.22
N GLY A 64 -5.73 -10.84 2.51
CA GLY A 64 -6.95 -10.23 3.06
C GLY A 64 -7.00 -8.73 2.81
N LEU A 65 -5.90 -8.00 3.04
CA LEU A 65 -5.80 -6.56 2.77
C LEU A 65 -5.86 -6.24 1.27
N ALA A 66 -5.24 -7.06 0.42
CA ALA A 66 -5.30 -6.89 -1.03
C ALA A 66 -6.74 -6.99 -1.54
N VAL A 67 -7.46 -8.04 -1.15
CA VAL A 67 -8.87 -8.25 -1.50
C VAL A 67 -9.75 -7.16 -0.88
N LEU A 68 -9.52 -6.82 0.38
CA LEU A 68 -10.26 -5.75 1.06
C LEU A 68 -10.12 -4.41 0.32
N GLY A 69 -8.93 -4.08 -0.19
CA GLY A 69 -8.71 -2.87 -0.99
C GLY A 69 -9.58 -2.81 -2.25
N GLU A 70 -9.63 -3.90 -3.02
CA GLU A 70 -10.47 -3.98 -4.22
C GLU A 70 -11.96 -3.90 -3.89
N VAL A 71 -12.40 -4.63 -2.85
CA VAL A 71 -13.79 -4.64 -2.40
C VAL A 71 -14.21 -3.26 -1.90
N LEU A 72 -13.36 -2.56 -1.14
CA LEU A 72 -13.64 -1.21 -0.68
C LEU A 72 -13.70 -0.23 -1.85
N GLU A 73 -12.75 -0.29 -2.80
CA GLU A 73 -12.76 0.59 -3.96
C GLU A 73 -14.05 0.46 -4.78
N MET A 74 -14.45 -0.78 -5.09
CA MET A 74 -15.65 -1.05 -5.87
C MET A 74 -16.92 -0.77 -5.05
N GLY A 75 -16.94 -1.18 -3.79
CA GLY A 75 -18.09 -1.03 -2.89
C GLY A 75 -18.41 0.44 -2.59
N VAL A 76 -17.38 1.25 -2.29
CA VAL A 76 -17.53 2.69 -2.04
C VAL A 76 -17.97 3.43 -3.31
N GLN A 77 -17.44 3.06 -4.48
CA GLN A 77 -17.87 3.62 -5.76
C GLN A 77 -19.36 3.36 -6.01
N VAL A 78 -19.78 2.09 -5.95
CA VAL A 78 -21.17 1.71 -6.22
C VAL A 78 -22.13 2.28 -5.18
N MET A 79 -21.75 2.27 -3.90
CA MET A 79 -22.58 2.79 -2.82
C MET A 79 -22.78 4.31 -2.95
N ASN A 80 -21.72 5.09 -3.21
CA ASN A 80 -21.85 6.53 -3.38
C ASN A 80 -22.62 6.90 -4.65
N ALA A 81 -22.39 6.20 -5.76
CA ALA A 81 -23.13 6.38 -7.00
C ALA A 81 -24.64 6.15 -6.77
N LYS A 82 -25.01 5.03 -6.13
CA LYS A 82 -26.42 4.72 -5.83
C LYS A 82 -27.06 5.70 -4.85
N ARG A 83 -26.34 6.14 -3.81
CA ARG A 83 -26.84 7.12 -2.83
C ARG A 83 -27.20 8.46 -3.46
N HIS A 84 -26.48 8.87 -4.49
CA HIS A 84 -26.76 10.10 -5.25
C HIS A 84 -27.68 9.85 -6.46
N GLY A 85 -28.30 8.67 -6.52
CA GLY A 85 -29.28 8.34 -7.54
C GLY A 85 -28.69 8.01 -8.92
N SER A 86 -27.39 7.76 -9.06
CA SER A 86 -26.78 7.35 -10.34
C SER A 86 -27.38 6.04 -10.84
N SER A 87 -27.71 5.99 -12.13
CA SER A 87 -28.18 4.77 -12.76
C SER A 87 -27.02 3.82 -13.04
N THR A 88 -27.31 2.53 -13.24
CA THR A 88 -26.28 1.54 -13.61
C THR A 88 -25.53 1.96 -14.87
N SER A 89 -26.23 2.52 -15.87
CA SER A 89 -25.61 3.01 -17.09
C SER A 89 -24.74 4.23 -16.86
N GLY A 90 -25.18 5.16 -16.00
CA GLY A 90 -24.38 6.33 -15.62
C GLY A 90 -23.12 5.94 -14.84
N THR A 91 -23.21 4.93 -13.99
CA THR A 91 -22.05 4.39 -13.26
C THR A 91 -21.04 3.77 -14.23
N VAL A 92 -21.49 2.94 -15.17
CA VAL A 92 -20.61 2.34 -16.20
C VAL A 92 -20.00 3.40 -17.10
N ALA A 93 -20.79 4.37 -17.56
CA ALA A 93 -20.28 5.49 -18.36
C ALA A 93 -19.27 6.34 -17.59
N GLY A 94 -19.48 6.53 -16.28
CA GLY A 94 -18.48 7.13 -15.39
C GLY A 94 -17.20 6.32 -15.30
N MET A 95 -17.27 4.99 -15.15
CA MET A 95 -16.06 4.15 -15.13
C MET A 95 -15.25 4.25 -16.44
N VAL A 96 -15.93 4.20 -17.58
CA VAL A 96 -15.30 4.36 -18.91
C VAL A 96 -14.73 5.77 -19.06
N GLY A 97 -15.49 6.79 -18.66
CA GLY A 97 -15.04 8.18 -18.66
C GLY A 97 -13.82 8.38 -17.78
N ALA A 98 -13.75 7.73 -16.62
CA ALA A 98 -12.60 7.80 -15.73
C ALA A 98 -11.33 7.21 -16.35
N ILE A 99 -11.44 6.06 -17.03
CA ILE A 99 -10.31 5.45 -17.74
C ILE A 99 -9.85 6.34 -18.89
N ALA A 100 -10.80 6.80 -19.72
CA ALA A 100 -10.50 7.69 -20.84
C ALA A 100 -9.83 8.98 -20.35
N GLY A 101 -10.44 9.64 -19.36
CA GLY A 101 -9.92 10.87 -18.78
C GLY A 101 -8.55 10.68 -18.14
N ALA A 102 -8.32 9.57 -17.43
CA ALA A 102 -7.01 9.23 -16.88
C ALA A 102 -5.95 9.10 -17.97
N ILE A 103 -6.26 8.40 -19.09
CA ILE A 103 -5.33 8.23 -20.21
C ILE A 103 -5.04 9.56 -20.91
N PHE A 104 -6.07 10.35 -21.22
CA PHE A 104 -5.90 11.62 -21.92
C PHE A 104 -5.12 12.66 -21.13
N LEU A 105 -5.33 12.71 -19.80
CA LEU A 105 -4.64 13.67 -18.93
C LEU A 105 -3.38 13.08 -18.27
N ALA A 106 -3.05 11.80 -18.48
CA ALA A 106 -1.84 11.17 -17.94
C ALA A 106 -0.53 11.90 -18.27
N PRO A 107 -0.32 12.46 -19.49
CA PRO A 107 0.92 13.17 -19.81
C PRO A 107 1.12 14.46 -19.00
N LEU A 108 0.07 14.97 -18.36
CA LEU A 108 0.09 16.25 -17.66
C LEU A 108 0.62 16.09 -16.21
N PHE A 109 1.42 17.05 -15.76
CA PHE A 109 1.96 17.12 -14.39
C PHE A 109 2.64 15.82 -13.89
N PHE A 110 3.48 15.20 -14.74
CA PHE A 110 4.22 13.98 -14.38
C PHE A 110 3.33 12.82 -13.88
N GLY A 111 2.13 12.67 -14.44
CA GLY A 111 1.17 11.62 -14.08
C GLY A 111 0.08 12.05 -13.09
N LEU A 112 0.21 13.21 -12.44
CA LEU A 112 -0.88 13.74 -11.59
C LEU A 112 -2.13 14.08 -12.40
N GLY A 113 -1.97 14.44 -13.68
CA GLY A 113 -3.10 14.68 -14.57
C GLY A 113 -3.99 13.45 -14.75
N ALA A 114 -3.46 12.23 -14.61
CA ALA A 114 -4.29 11.03 -14.69
C ALA A 114 -5.30 10.92 -13.55
N PHE A 115 -4.95 11.37 -12.35
CA PHE A 115 -5.88 11.39 -11.22
C PHE A 115 -7.03 12.37 -11.47
N ILE A 116 -6.68 13.59 -11.86
CA ILE A 116 -7.65 14.65 -12.17
C ILE A 116 -8.53 14.19 -13.33
N GLY A 117 -7.94 13.61 -14.36
CA GLY A 117 -8.64 13.04 -15.50
C GLY A 117 -9.56 11.89 -15.12
N ALA A 118 -9.17 11.03 -14.17
CA ALA A 118 -10.04 9.98 -13.67
C ALA A 118 -11.29 10.55 -12.97
N LEU A 119 -11.14 11.60 -12.15
CA LEU A 119 -12.24 12.22 -11.43
C LEU A 119 -13.17 13.01 -12.37
N VAL A 120 -12.59 13.87 -13.21
CA VAL A 120 -13.34 14.67 -14.19
C VAL A 120 -14.00 13.76 -15.24
N GLY A 121 -13.29 12.73 -15.69
CA GLY A 121 -13.81 11.73 -16.61
C GLY A 121 -14.96 10.92 -16.01
N ALA A 122 -14.86 10.52 -14.73
CA ALA A 122 -15.95 9.85 -14.02
C ALA A 122 -17.22 10.71 -13.94
N TRP A 123 -17.02 11.99 -13.61
CA TRP A 123 -18.10 12.96 -13.51
C TRP A 123 -18.74 13.23 -14.88
N LEU A 124 -17.96 13.58 -15.90
CA LEU A 124 -18.45 13.85 -17.25
C LEU A 124 -19.13 12.63 -17.89
N GLY A 125 -18.52 11.45 -17.77
CA GLY A 125 -19.07 10.22 -18.33
C GLY A 125 -20.45 9.89 -17.72
N CYS A 126 -20.58 10.03 -16.40
CA CYS A 126 -21.85 9.84 -15.72
C CYS A 126 -22.86 10.93 -16.10
N LEU A 127 -22.46 12.20 -16.06
CA LEU A 127 -23.32 13.35 -16.37
C LEU A 127 -23.91 13.25 -17.77
N VAL A 128 -23.07 13.03 -18.78
CA VAL A 128 -23.50 12.90 -20.18
C VAL A 128 -24.48 11.75 -20.31
N MET A 129 -24.21 10.60 -19.69
CA MET A 129 -25.10 9.45 -19.79
C MET A 129 -26.46 9.69 -19.11
N GLU A 130 -26.49 10.32 -17.94
CA GLU A 130 -27.75 10.63 -17.24
C GLU A 130 -28.57 11.69 -17.99
N LEU A 131 -27.92 12.68 -18.60
CA LEU A 131 -28.58 13.67 -19.47
C LEU A 131 -29.16 13.03 -20.74
N LEU A 132 -28.42 12.12 -21.38
CA LEU A 132 -28.91 11.38 -22.55
C LEU A 132 -30.11 10.49 -22.23
N ARG A 133 -30.25 10.06 -20.97
CA ARG A 133 -31.42 9.34 -20.48
C ARG A 133 -32.63 10.23 -20.16
N GLY A 134 -32.51 11.55 -20.40
CA GLY A 134 -33.59 12.51 -20.19
C GLY A 134 -33.82 12.89 -18.74
N ARG A 135 -32.85 12.65 -17.84
CA ARG A 135 -33.00 13.07 -16.44
C ARG A 135 -32.84 14.58 -16.28
N PRO A 136 -33.51 15.18 -15.28
CA PRO A 136 -33.34 16.59 -14.97
C PRO A 136 -31.87 16.90 -14.70
N GLY A 137 -31.36 18.02 -15.24
CA GLY A 137 -29.93 18.35 -15.14
C GLY A 137 -29.40 18.43 -13.72
N LYS A 138 -30.23 18.87 -12.76
CA LYS A 138 -29.88 18.89 -11.34
C LYS A 138 -29.63 17.49 -10.78
N GLU A 139 -30.53 16.55 -11.05
CA GLU A 139 -30.38 15.15 -10.62
C GLU A 139 -29.19 14.47 -11.30
N ALA A 140 -28.97 14.76 -12.59
CA ALA A 140 -27.83 14.23 -13.34
C ALA A 140 -26.49 14.74 -12.76
N PHE A 141 -26.43 16.01 -12.35
CA PHE A 141 -25.26 16.59 -11.70
C PHE A 141 -24.98 15.95 -10.34
N ASP A 142 -26.00 15.77 -9.51
CA ASP A 142 -25.88 15.11 -8.20
C ASP A 142 -25.39 13.65 -8.38
N ALA A 143 -25.95 12.92 -9.34
CA ALA A 143 -25.54 11.56 -9.67
C ALA A 143 -24.08 11.47 -10.16
N ALA A 144 -23.66 12.41 -11.02
CA ALA A 144 -22.30 12.51 -11.50
C ALA A 144 -21.32 12.84 -10.36
N PHE A 145 -21.71 13.74 -9.46
CA PHE A 145 -20.92 14.09 -8.28
C PHE A 145 -20.74 12.89 -7.35
N GLY A 146 -21.81 12.11 -7.11
CA GLY A 146 -21.74 10.87 -6.35
C GLY A 146 -20.81 9.83 -6.98
N THR A 147 -20.78 9.75 -8.31
CA THR A 147 -19.88 8.85 -9.05
C THR A 147 -18.42 9.29 -8.93
N MET A 148 -18.15 10.60 -9.06
CA MET A 148 -16.81 11.18 -8.82
C MET A 148 -16.33 10.93 -7.38
N MET A 149 -17.17 11.23 -6.39
CA MET A 149 -16.84 11.10 -4.98
C MET A 149 -16.63 9.64 -4.58
N GLY A 150 -17.45 8.75 -5.14
CA GLY A 150 -17.26 7.30 -5.02
C GLY A 150 -15.89 6.86 -5.49
N ARG A 151 -15.42 7.36 -6.64
CA ARG A 151 -14.09 7.07 -7.17
C ARG A 151 -12.99 7.61 -6.25
N PHE A 152 -13.08 8.87 -5.85
CA PHE A 152 -12.12 9.48 -4.93
C PHE A 152 -11.96 8.69 -3.63
N LEU A 153 -13.09 8.44 -2.93
CA LEU A 153 -13.08 7.73 -1.66
C LEU A 153 -12.63 6.26 -1.81
N GLY A 154 -13.04 5.60 -2.91
CA GLY A 154 -12.61 4.24 -3.21
C GLY A 154 -11.09 4.14 -3.40
N THR A 155 -10.50 5.06 -4.17
CA THR A 155 -9.04 5.14 -4.37
C THR A 155 -8.31 5.41 -3.04
N VAL A 156 -8.84 6.30 -2.18
CA VAL A 156 -8.25 6.56 -0.85
C VAL A 156 -8.27 5.31 0.01
N CYS A 157 -9.39 4.58 0.08
CA CYS A 157 -9.48 3.32 0.83
C CYS A 157 -8.47 2.29 0.33
N LYS A 158 -8.34 2.15 -1.00
CA LYS A 158 -7.41 1.20 -1.63
C LYS A 158 -5.95 1.56 -1.41
N LEU A 159 -5.62 2.85 -1.48
CA LEU A 159 -4.29 3.35 -1.11
C LEU A 159 -4.00 3.09 0.37
N GLY A 160 -4.99 3.24 1.25
CA GLY A 160 -4.87 2.93 2.67
C GLY A 160 -4.52 1.46 2.93
N THR A 161 -5.25 0.52 2.30
CA THR A 161 -4.95 -0.91 2.45
C THR A 161 -3.62 -1.29 1.81
N GLY A 162 -3.28 -0.72 0.65
CA GLY A 162 -1.98 -0.92 0.00
C GLY A 162 -0.82 -0.37 0.83
N SER A 163 -0.99 0.78 1.49
CA SER A 163 0.01 1.33 2.41
C SER A 163 0.23 0.41 3.60
N ALA A 164 -0.85 -0.14 4.18
CA ALA A 164 -0.74 -1.14 5.25
C ALA A 164 0.03 -2.38 4.80
N MET A 165 -0.18 -2.86 3.56
CA MET A 165 0.59 -3.96 2.99
C MET A 165 2.09 -3.63 2.91
N VAL A 166 2.46 -2.43 2.45
CA VAL A 166 3.87 -2.01 2.37
C VAL A 166 4.49 -1.90 3.77
N VAL A 167 3.78 -1.33 4.75
CA VAL A 167 4.26 -1.24 6.13
C VAL A 167 4.49 -2.63 6.74
N LEU A 168 3.53 -3.54 6.56
CA LEU A 168 3.67 -4.93 7.02
C LEU A 168 4.87 -5.62 6.38
N THR A 169 5.06 -5.42 5.08
CA THR A 169 6.19 -5.97 4.33
C THR A 169 7.51 -5.38 4.82
N ALA A 170 7.57 -4.06 4.99
CA ALA A 170 8.76 -3.37 5.48
C ALA A 170 9.16 -3.87 6.87
N HIS A 171 8.21 -4.04 7.80
CA HIS A 171 8.49 -4.56 9.14
C HIS A 171 9.04 -6.00 9.13
N ARG A 172 8.71 -6.81 8.12
CA ARG A 172 9.18 -8.20 8.01
C ARG A 172 10.48 -8.36 7.22
N ILE A 173 10.75 -7.45 6.29
CA ILE A 173 11.96 -7.47 5.45
C ILE A 173 13.10 -6.67 6.10
N TRP A 174 12.78 -5.66 6.92
CA TRP A 174 13.80 -4.88 7.59
C TRP A 174 14.69 -5.79 8.43
N PRO A 175 16.01 -5.84 8.17
CA PRO A 175 16.91 -6.62 9.01
C PRO A 175 16.83 -6.05 10.43
N ASP A 176 16.50 -6.88 11.42
CA ASP A 176 16.67 -6.48 12.81
C ASP A 176 18.08 -5.91 12.96
N MET A 177 18.21 -4.68 13.46
CA MET A 177 19.52 -4.22 13.91
C MET A 177 19.96 -5.27 14.91
N ALA A 178 21.04 -6.00 14.61
CA ALA A 178 21.58 -7.00 15.52
C ALA A 178 21.53 -6.40 16.93
N PRO A 179 20.89 -7.05 17.92
CA PRO A 179 20.73 -6.47 19.24
C PRO A 179 22.11 -6.02 19.68
N VAL A 180 22.25 -4.71 19.97
CA VAL A 180 23.49 -4.16 20.51
C VAL A 180 23.86 -5.09 21.65
N PRO A 181 24.99 -5.83 21.57
CA PRO A 181 25.34 -6.76 22.63
C PRO A 181 25.29 -5.97 23.93
N PRO A 182 24.58 -6.47 24.97
CA PRO A 182 24.47 -5.75 26.22
C PRO A 182 25.88 -5.33 26.65
N PRO A 183 26.10 -4.07 27.09
CA PRO A 183 27.42 -3.64 27.50
C PRO A 183 27.96 -4.68 28.46
N LEU A 184 29.16 -5.19 28.19
CA LEU A 184 29.82 -6.17 29.04
C LEU A 184 29.75 -5.63 30.47
N ARG A 185 28.84 -6.18 31.28
CA ARG A 185 28.81 -5.81 32.69
C ARG A 185 30.19 -6.21 33.21
N PRO A 186 30.95 -5.31 33.86
CA PRO A 186 32.14 -5.75 34.55
C PRO A 186 31.69 -6.91 35.46
N VAL A 187 32.29 -8.08 35.28
CA VAL A 187 32.05 -9.23 36.14
C VAL A 187 32.53 -8.79 37.51
N VAL A 188 31.60 -8.34 38.35
CA VAL A 188 31.89 -8.06 39.76
C VAL A 188 32.21 -9.43 40.36
N PRO A 189 33.44 -9.68 40.83
CA PRO A 189 33.78 -10.98 41.37
C PRO A 189 32.86 -11.27 42.56
N GLU A 190 32.32 -12.47 42.64
CA GLU A 190 31.54 -12.85 43.82
C GLU A 190 32.41 -12.71 45.08
N PRO A 191 31.85 -12.35 46.25
CA PRO A 191 32.64 -12.13 47.47
C PRO A 191 33.56 -13.32 47.81
N GLY A 192 33.12 -14.55 47.49
CA GLY A 192 33.92 -15.77 47.66
C GLY A 192 35.16 -15.82 46.77
N GLN A 193 35.12 -15.28 45.54
CA GLN A 193 36.28 -15.20 44.66
C GLN A 193 37.26 -14.13 45.14
N VAL A 194 36.78 -13.00 45.67
CA VAL A 194 37.64 -11.97 46.25
C VAL A 194 38.38 -12.51 47.48
N VAL A 195 37.69 -13.27 48.34
CA VAL A 195 38.29 -13.92 49.51
C VAL A 195 39.32 -14.97 49.10
N MET A 196 39.05 -15.79 48.08
CA MET A 196 40.03 -16.77 47.57
C MET A 196 41.27 -16.09 46.96
N LEU A 197 41.08 -15.02 46.18
CA LEU A 197 42.18 -14.27 45.58
C LEU A 197 43.04 -13.57 46.65
N LEU A 198 42.42 -12.98 47.66
CA LEU A 198 43.14 -12.40 48.79
C LEU A 198 43.90 -13.44 49.60
N LYS A 199 43.30 -14.62 49.82
CA LYS A 199 43.95 -15.71 50.56
C LYS A 199 45.17 -16.26 49.81
N ASN A 200 45.10 -16.36 48.48
CA ASN A 200 46.23 -16.77 47.65
C ASN A 200 47.34 -15.71 47.52
N TRP A 201 47.05 -14.44 47.80
CA TRP A 201 48.05 -13.36 47.82
C TRP A 201 48.74 -13.20 49.18
N LEU A 202 48.09 -13.68 50.26
CA LEU A 202 48.57 -13.58 51.65
C LEU A 202 49.28 -14.85 52.15
N CYS A 203 49.40 -15.88 51.31
CA CYS A 203 50.19 -17.09 51.55
C CYS A 203 51.37 -17.13 50.57
#